data_AF-A0A1H6J3D1-F1
#
_entry.id   AF-A0A1H6J3D1-F1
#
_cell.length_a   1.000
_cell.length_b   1.000
_cell.length_c   1.000
_cell.angle_alpha   90.00
_cell.angle_beta   90.00
_cell.angle_gamma   90.00
#
_symmetry.space_group_name_H-M   'P 1'
#
loop_
_entity.id
_entity.type
_entity.pdbx_description
1 polymer ?
#
loop_
_entity_poly.entity_id
_entity_poly.type
_entity_poly.pdbx_seq_one_letter_code
_entity_poly.pdbx_strand_id
1 'polypeptide(L)'
;MDAWKDGDKNDICPAGFSVPTEADLKAETGNIQNINDAASSFLKIPAAGIRNEGAKFSFSDQGDSAYLWVNTASKAQPKRSVGLIFRKPNVPKPSQASFEARQRTSGMSVRCVRK
;
A
#
# COMPACT_ATOMS: atom_id res chain seq x y z
N MET A 1 9.48 -5.30 -19.37
CA MET A 1 9.85 -4.11 -18.58
C MET A 1 9.31 -4.34 -17.18
N ASP A 2 10.17 -4.79 -16.28
CA ASP A 2 9.80 -5.09 -14.91
C ASP A 2 10.09 -3.83 -14.09
N ALA A 3 9.10 -2.97 -13.85
CA ALA A 3 9.25 -1.69 -13.14
C ALA A 3 9.58 -1.82 -11.63
N TRP A 4 9.97 -3.02 -11.18
CA TRP A 4 10.09 -3.41 -9.78
C TRP A 4 11.28 -4.35 -9.54
N LYS A 5 12.28 -4.34 -10.43
CA LYS A 5 13.42 -5.26 -10.40
C LYS A 5 14.68 -4.47 -10.14
N ASP A 6 15.18 -4.57 -8.92
CA ASP A 6 16.35 -3.86 -8.38
C ASP A 6 17.45 -3.59 -9.42
N GLY A 7 17.66 -2.30 -9.72
CA GLY A 7 18.79 -1.79 -10.48
C GLY A 7 18.49 -1.38 -11.92
N ASP A 8 17.25 -1.41 -12.38
CA ASP A 8 16.90 -0.93 -13.72
C ASP A 8 16.53 0.56 -13.73
N LYS A 9 16.75 1.25 -14.86
CA LYS A 9 16.51 2.71 -15.00
C LYS A 9 15.09 3.19 -14.65
N ASN A 10 14.13 2.27 -14.56
CA ASN A 10 12.72 2.56 -14.31
C ASN A 10 12.25 2.10 -12.92
N ASP A 11 13.16 1.72 -12.03
CA ASP A 11 12.79 1.37 -10.68
C ASP A 11 12.35 2.58 -9.87
N ILE A 12 11.26 2.42 -9.15
CA ILE A 12 10.73 3.44 -8.24
C ILE A 12 11.51 3.52 -6.92
N CYS A 13 12.30 2.48 -6.60
CA CYS A 13 13.10 2.39 -5.40
C CYS A 13 14.59 2.55 -5.70
N PRO A 14 15.37 3.17 -4.80
CA PRO A 14 16.83 3.25 -4.94
C PRO A 14 17.49 1.87 -4.97
N ALA A 15 18.71 1.79 -5.52
CA ALA A 15 19.49 0.55 -5.54
C ALA A 15 19.63 -0.09 -4.15
N GLY A 16 19.45 -1.41 -4.08
CA GLY A 16 19.43 -2.17 -2.82
C GLY A 16 18.08 -2.15 -2.09
N PHE A 17 17.07 -1.54 -2.67
CA PHE A 17 15.71 -1.55 -2.15
C PHE A 17 14.70 -1.91 -3.24
N SER A 18 13.63 -2.58 -2.84
CA SER A 18 12.50 -2.89 -3.72
C SER A 18 11.20 -2.44 -3.08
N VAL A 19 10.14 -2.31 -3.88
CA VAL A 19 8.79 -2.21 -3.32
C VAL A 19 8.45 -3.52 -2.61
N PRO A 20 7.85 -3.46 -1.41
CA PRO A 20 7.64 -4.65 -0.59
C PRO A 20 6.62 -5.60 -1.21
N THR A 21 6.84 -6.88 -0.99
CA THR A 21 5.87 -7.93 -1.27
C THR A 21 4.81 -8.01 -0.17
N GLU A 22 3.75 -8.78 -0.40
CA GLU A 22 2.76 -9.06 0.64
C GLU A 22 3.38 -9.73 1.88
N ALA A 23 4.39 -10.59 1.68
CA ALA A 23 5.10 -11.25 2.77
C ALA A 23 5.94 -10.27 3.60
N ASP A 24 6.67 -9.37 2.94
CA ASP A 24 7.45 -8.32 3.61
C ASP A 24 6.55 -7.47 4.52
N LEU A 25 5.41 -7.00 3.98
CA LEU A 25 4.48 -6.17 4.75
C LEU A 25 3.81 -6.93 5.89
N LYS A 26 3.42 -8.19 5.70
CA LYS A 26 2.84 -8.99 6.80
C LYS A 26 3.79 -9.14 7.97
N ALA A 27 5.09 -9.28 7.71
CA ALA A 27 6.10 -9.35 8.76
C ALA A 27 6.22 -8.01 9.54
N GLU A 28 6.12 -6.88 8.84
CA GLU A 28 6.21 -5.54 9.47
C GLU A 28 4.92 -5.08 10.15
N THR A 29 3.75 -5.55 9.69
CA THR A 29 2.44 -5.00 10.09
C THR A 29 1.61 -5.95 10.96
N GLY A 30 2.17 -7.04 11.46
CA GLY A 30 1.42 -8.08 12.20
C GLY A 30 0.58 -7.56 13.38
N ASN A 31 1.04 -6.49 14.04
CA ASN A 31 0.35 -5.86 15.18
C ASN A 31 -0.34 -4.53 14.82
N ILE A 32 -0.38 -4.14 13.54
CA ILE A 32 -0.93 -2.87 13.08
C ILE A 32 -2.28 -3.14 12.44
N GLN A 33 -3.38 -2.72 13.08
CA GLN A 33 -4.73 -3.04 12.62
C GLN A 33 -5.37 -1.91 11.84
N ASN A 34 -5.11 -0.67 12.22
CA ASN A 34 -5.81 0.49 11.67
C ASN A 34 -4.86 1.66 11.43
N ILE A 35 -5.38 2.75 10.89
CA ILE A 35 -4.56 3.92 10.55
C ILE A 35 -3.92 4.59 11.77
N ASN A 36 -4.56 4.57 12.94
CA ASN A 36 -4.00 5.16 14.17
C ASN A 36 -2.79 4.34 14.65
N ASP A 37 -2.89 3.01 14.59
CA ASP A 37 -1.78 2.12 14.89
C ASP A 37 -0.63 2.34 13.88
N ALA A 38 -0.96 2.43 12.59
CA ALA A 38 0.02 2.59 11.52
C ALA A 38 0.80 3.91 11.65
N ALA A 39 0.10 5.00 11.98
CA ALA A 39 0.68 6.32 12.20
C ALA A 39 1.52 6.40 13.49
N SER A 40 1.12 5.70 14.55
CA SER A 40 1.85 5.68 15.82
C SER A 40 3.01 4.68 15.84
N SER A 41 2.97 3.63 15.02
CA SER A 41 4.00 2.59 14.90
C SER A 41 5.37 3.12 14.45
N PHE A 42 6.37 2.24 14.45
CA PHE A 42 7.68 2.51 13.85
C PHE A 42 7.58 2.88 12.35
N LEU A 43 6.55 2.42 11.64
CA LEU A 43 6.38 2.68 10.22
C LEU A 43 5.94 4.11 9.91
N LYS A 44 5.36 4.83 10.90
CA LYS A 44 4.88 6.23 10.78
C LYS A 44 4.07 6.49 9.51
N ILE A 45 3.18 5.57 9.15
CA ILE A 45 2.42 5.65 7.90
C ILE A 45 1.33 6.73 8.04
N PRO A 46 1.34 7.79 7.21
CA PRO A 46 0.34 8.84 7.27
C PRO A 46 -0.96 8.43 6.57
N ALA A 47 -2.09 9.02 6.97
CA ALA A 47 -3.39 8.85 6.33
C ALA A 47 -3.49 9.63 5.00
N ALA A 48 -2.66 9.26 4.03
CA ALA A 48 -2.53 9.95 2.74
C ALA A 48 -3.75 9.76 1.80
N GLY A 49 -4.66 8.86 2.12
CA GLY A 49 -5.78 8.49 1.25
C GLY A 49 -5.30 7.81 -0.03
N ILE A 50 -6.12 7.91 -1.08
CA ILE A 50 -5.82 7.34 -2.39
C ILE A 50 -6.24 8.29 -3.50
N ARG A 51 -5.45 8.31 -4.59
CA ARG A 51 -5.91 8.84 -5.88
C ARG A 51 -6.66 7.75 -6.63
N ASN A 52 -7.94 7.98 -6.90
CA ASN A 52 -8.78 7.03 -7.61
C ASN A 52 -8.36 6.85 -9.08
N GLU A 53 -8.76 5.74 -9.67
CA GLU A 53 -8.58 5.47 -11.09
C GLU A 53 -9.42 6.43 -11.98
N GLY A 54 -8.90 6.76 -13.17
CA GLY A 54 -9.66 7.51 -14.18
C GLY A 54 -9.07 8.89 -14.54
N ALA A 55 -9.78 9.61 -15.41
CA ALA A 55 -9.32 10.85 -16.04
C ALA A 55 -9.47 12.11 -15.15
N LYS A 56 -10.19 12.01 -14.03
CA LYS A 56 -10.33 13.12 -13.07
C LYS A 56 -9.46 12.81 -11.86
N PHE A 57 -8.66 13.77 -11.43
CA PHE A 57 -7.77 13.70 -10.26
C PHE A 57 -8.57 13.65 -8.95
N SER A 58 -9.43 12.67 -8.76
CA SER A 58 -10.23 12.52 -7.53
C SER A 58 -9.42 11.80 -6.47
N PHE A 59 -9.31 12.45 -5.32
CA PHE A 59 -8.70 11.88 -4.12
C PHE A 59 -9.79 11.54 -3.11
N SER A 60 -9.66 10.41 -2.42
CA SER A 60 -10.57 9.98 -1.36
C SER A 60 -9.80 9.53 -0.12
N ASP A 61 -10.49 9.50 1.01
CA ASP A 61 -10.02 8.99 2.31
C ASP A 61 -8.77 9.70 2.88
N GLN A 62 -8.50 10.93 2.41
CA GLN A 62 -7.47 11.78 2.97
C GLN A 62 -7.79 12.07 4.44
N GLY A 63 -6.83 11.82 5.32
CA GLY A 63 -7.01 11.95 6.78
C GLY A 63 -7.69 10.74 7.45
N ASP A 64 -8.24 9.80 6.68
CA ASP A 64 -8.97 8.65 7.22
C ASP A 64 -8.30 7.30 6.93
N SER A 65 -7.59 7.14 5.81
CA SER A 65 -6.98 5.86 5.44
C SER A 65 -5.61 6.02 4.78
N ALA A 66 -4.84 4.93 4.77
CA ALA A 66 -3.61 4.81 3.99
C ALA A 66 -3.69 3.61 3.05
N TYR A 67 -3.13 3.79 1.86
CA TYR A 67 -3.08 2.79 0.81
C TYR A 67 -1.63 2.65 0.35
N LEU A 68 -1.07 1.46 0.47
CA LEU A 68 0.32 1.16 0.09
C LEU A 68 0.36 0.22 -1.11
N TRP A 69 1.23 0.52 -2.06
CA TRP A 69 1.56 -0.40 -3.14
C TRP A 69 2.24 -1.66 -2.61
N VAL A 70 1.84 -2.80 -3.15
CA VAL A 70 2.45 -4.10 -2.88
C VAL A 70 2.93 -4.69 -4.20
N ASN A 71 4.19 -5.14 -4.24
CA ASN A 71 4.77 -5.85 -5.37
C ASN A 71 4.28 -7.31 -5.38
N THR A 72 2.97 -7.49 -5.49
CA THR A 72 2.31 -8.79 -5.57
C THR A 72 1.07 -8.63 -6.47
N ALA A 73 0.96 -9.50 -7.48
CA ALA A 73 -0.19 -9.51 -8.36
C ALA A 73 -1.41 -10.11 -7.66
N SER A 74 -2.61 -9.58 -7.94
CA SER A 74 -3.83 -10.16 -7.37
C SER A 74 -4.11 -11.52 -8.02
N LYS A 75 -4.15 -12.59 -7.21
CA LYS A 75 -4.50 -13.94 -7.68
C LYS A 75 -5.96 -14.04 -8.11
N ALA A 76 -6.86 -13.38 -7.39
CA ALA A 76 -8.28 -13.40 -7.67
C ALA A 76 -8.67 -12.53 -8.88
N GLN A 77 -7.85 -11.51 -9.20
CA GLN A 77 -8.18 -10.52 -10.22
C GLN A 77 -6.93 -10.19 -11.06
N PRO A 78 -6.64 -10.97 -12.11
CA PRO A 78 -5.37 -10.90 -12.85
C PRO A 78 -5.03 -9.51 -13.44
N LYS A 79 -6.05 -8.69 -13.72
CA LYS A 79 -5.89 -7.33 -14.25
C LYS A 79 -5.58 -6.27 -13.16
N ARG A 80 -5.66 -6.64 -11.88
CA ARG A 80 -5.48 -5.74 -10.73
C ARG A 80 -4.16 -6.00 -10.00
N SER A 81 -3.65 -4.99 -9.30
CA SER A 81 -2.58 -5.14 -8.31
C SER A 81 -3.16 -5.46 -6.94
N VAL A 82 -2.31 -5.68 -5.94
CA VAL A 82 -2.68 -5.71 -4.52
C VAL A 82 -2.21 -4.43 -3.85
N GLY A 83 -3.06 -3.87 -2.99
CA GLY A 83 -2.70 -2.79 -2.08
C GLY A 83 -2.92 -3.21 -0.63
N LEU A 84 -2.05 -2.76 0.28
CA LEU A 84 -2.27 -2.84 1.72
C LEU A 84 -3.02 -1.59 2.18
N ILE A 85 -4.09 -1.79 2.95
CA ILE A 85 -4.99 -0.71 3.36
C ILE A 85 -5.07 -0.66 4.88
N PHE A 86 -4.79 0.52 5.43
CA PHE A 86 -5.07 0.86 6.82
C PHE A 86 -6.25 1.82 6.85
N ARG A 87 -7.35 1.43 7.48
CA ARG A 87 -8.56 2.25 7.57
C ARG A 87 -8.68 2.88 8.95
N LYS A 88 -9.41 4.00 9.02
CA LYS A 88 -9.93 4.51 10.28
C LYS A 88 -10.70 3.41 11.01
N PRO A 89 -10.50 3.24 12.34
CA PRO A 89 -11.33 2.33 13.11
C PRO A 89 -12.79 2.76 13.01
N ASN A 90 -13.67 1.84 12.59
CA ASN A 90 -15.11 2.04 12.73
C ASN A 90 -15.55 1.42 14.05
N VAL A 91 -16.19 2.20 14.92
CA VAL A 91 -16.80 1.63 16.14
C VAL A 91 -18.23 1.21 15.79
N PRO A 92 -18.68 -0.02 16.08
CA PRO A 92 -18.06 -1.03 16.96
C PRO A 92 -17.23 -2.12 16.27
N LYS A 93 -17.12 -2.12 14.92
CA LYS A 93 -16.42 -3.18 14.17
C LYS A 93 -14.95 -2.81 13.94
N PRO A 94 -13.97 -3.45 14.63
CA PRO A 94 -12.57 -3.09 14.48
C PRO A 94 -12.14 -3.17 13.01
N SER A 95 -11.60 -2.07 12.49
CA SER A 95 -10.97 -2.05 11.17
C SER A 95 -9.66 -2.81 11.26
N GLN A 96 -9.47 -3.79 10.38
CA GLN A 96 -8.23 -4.54 10.26
C GLN A 96 -7.49 -4.14 8.98
N ALA A 97 -6.17 -4.25 9.03
CA ALA A 97 -5.32 -4.04 7.88
C ALA A 97 -5.60 -5.15 6.88
N SER A 98 -5.78 -4.80 5.61
CA SER A 98 -6.19 -5.75 4.60
C SER A 98 -5.40 -5.59 3.31
N PHE A 99 -5.20 -6.73 2.65
CA PHE A 99 -4.65 -6.79 1.30
C PHE A 99 -5.82 -6.95 0.33
N GLU A 100 -6.01 -5.96 -0.54
CA GLU A 100 -7.15 -5.91 -1.44
C GLU A 100 -6.72 -5.65 -2.88
N ALA A 101 -7.51 -6.16 -3.83
CA ALA A 101 -7.26 -5.92 -5.24
C ALA A 101 -7.53 -4.44 -5.59
N ARG A 102 -6.57 -3.78 -6.22
CA ARG A 102 -6.65 -2.37 -6.63
C ARG A 102 -6.39 -2.20 -8.12
N GLN A 103 -6.96 -1.16 -8.70
CA GLN A 103 -6.64 -0.80 -10.07
C GLN A 103 -5.17 -0.40 -10.15
N ARG A 104 -4.47 -0.86 -11.19
CA ARG A 104 -3.06 -0.51 -11.39
C ARG A 104 -2.86 0.98 -11.66
N THR A 105 -3.93 1.69 -12.01
CA THR A 105 -3.97 3.13 -12.27
C THR A 105 -4.33 3.96 -11.03
N SER A 106 -4.65 3.34 -9.89
CA SER A 106 -4.85 4.07 -8.63
C SER A 106 -3.51 4.60 -8.11
N GLY A 107 -3.47 5.83 -7.61
CA GLY A 107 -2.28 6.38 -6.96
C GLY A 107 -2.29 6.04 -5.47
N MET A 108 -1.45 5.10 -5.08
CA MET A 108 -1.22 4.69 -3.69
C MET A 108 0.19 5.10 -3.26
N SER A 109 0.42 5.19 -1.95
CA SER A 109 1.74 5.49 -1.40
C SER A 109 2.71 4.34 -1.71
N VAL A 110 3.95 4.69 -2.03
CA VAL A 110 5.02 3.72 -2.31
C VAL A 110 6.01 3.76 -1.16
N ARG A 111 6.43 2.58 -0.72
CA ARG A 111 7.52 2.41 0.24
C ARG A 111 8.53 1.45 -0.37
N CYS A 112 9.80 1.63 0.01
CA CYS A 112 10.90 0.77 -0.37
C CYS A 112 11.43 0.03 0.86
N VAL A 113 11.72 -1.26 0.72
CA VAL A 113 12.30 -2.12 1.76
C VAL A 113 13.65 -2.63 1.28
N ARG A 114 14.62 -2.72 2.20
CA ARG A 114 15.97 -3.21 1.87
C ARG A 114 15.92 -4.71 1.61
N LYS A 115 16.63 -5.17 0.58
CA LYS A 115 16.79 -6.60 0.28
C LYS A 115 18.10 -7.15 0.82
#